data_AF-A0A2V9DQ74-F1
#
_entry.id   AF-A0A2V9DQ74-F1
#
_cell.length_a   1.000
_cell.length_b   1.000
_cell.length_c   1.000
_cell.angle_alpha   90.00
_cell.angle_beta   90.00
_cell.angle_gamma   90.00
#
_symmetry.space_group_name_H-M   'P 1'
#
loop_
_entity.id
_entity.type
_entity.pdbx_description
1 polymer ?
#
loop_
_entity_poly.entity_id
_entity_poly.type
_entity_poly.pdbx_seq_one_letter_code
_entity_poly.pdbx_strand_id
1 'polypeptide(L)'
;MGAILALPLLLVAAGRAAGAGEKLPQRHKEWLAKDVGYIISKEEKDAFLRLTRDEDRDNFIEQFWAIRSPNPSSPVNEFKEEHYRRIQHANAYFKSEWVAEGWQSDRGKIYIILGPPGGRQFFTSG
;
A
#
# COMPACT_ATOMS: atom_id res chain seq x y z
N MET A 1 7.06 28.34 0.01
CA MET A 1 8.39 27.74 -0.26
C MET A 1 8.43 26.38 0.42
N GLY A 2 8.05 25.31 -0.28
CA GLY A 2 8.11 23.95 0.24
C GLY A 2 9.21 23.22 -0.51
N ALA A 3 10.31 22.92 0.17
CA ALA A 3 11.40 22.16 -0.41
C ALA A 3 10.93 20.74 -0.72
N ILE A 4 10.77 20.41 -2.00
CA ILE A 4 10.63 19.05 -2.47
C ILE A 4 12.01 18.41 -2.31
N LEU A 5 12.21 17.70 -1.19
CA LEU A 5 13.38 16.87 -1.00
C LEU A 5 13.25 15.64 -1.89
N ALA A 6 13.69 15.77 -3.14
CA ALA A 6 13.99 14.63 -4.00
C ALA A 6 15.24 13.96 -3.42
N LEU A 7 15.06 12.98 -2.52
CA LEU A 7 16.15 12.12 -2.11
C LEU A 7 16.54 11.24 -3.32
N PRO A 8 17.84 11.17 -3.67
CA PRO A 8 18.29 10.46 -4.85
C PRO A 8 18.04 8.96 -4.68
N LEU A 9 17.37 8.39 -5.68
CA LEU A 9 17.22 6.97 -5.90
C LEU A 9 18.60 6.31 -5.87
N LEU A 10 18.92 5.59 -4.80
CA LEU A 10 20.16 4.83 -4.69
C LEU A 10 20.03 3.60 -5.59
N LEU A 11 20.44 3.77 -6.84
CA LEU A 11 20.52 2.69 -7.82
C LEU A 11 21.68 1.78 -7.43
N VAL A 12 21.42 0.79 -6.56
CA VAL A 12 22.36 -0.32 -6.38
C VAL A 12 22.28 -1.18 -7.63
N ALA A 13 23.18 -0.93 -8.58
CA ALA A 13 23.44 -1.82 -9.70
C ALA A 13 24.46 -2.87 -9.27
N ALA A 14 24.02 -4.12 -9.08
CA ALA A 14 24.90 -5.29 -9.08
C ALA A 14 24.15 -6.57 -9.49
N GLY A 15 24.29 -6.95 -10.77
CA GLY A 15 24.70 -8.30 -11.17
C GLY A 15 23.69 -9.46 -11.17
N ARG A 16 23.50 -10.00 -12.39
CA ARG A 16 23.03 -11.33 -12.79
C ARG A 16 21.52 -11.62 -12.72
N ALA A 17 20.91 -11.59 -13.91
CA ALA A 17 19.65 -12.25 -14.21
C ALA A 17 19.80 -13.77 -14.05
N ALA A 18 19.24 -14.32 -12.98
CA ALA A 18 18.86 -15.71 -12.86
C ALA A 18 17.74 -15.82 -11.81
N GLY A 19 16.55 -16.27 -12.24
CA GLY A 19 15.39 -16.43 -11.37
C GLY A 19 14.03 -16.13 -12.01
N ALA A 20 13.91 -16.13 -13.33
CA ALA A 20 12.59 -16.19 -13.98
C ALA A 20 12.00 -17.60 -13.76
N GLY A 21 11.42 -17.85 -12.58
CA GLY A 21 10.81 -19.14 -12.28
C GLY A 21 10.34 -19.34 -10.84
N GLU A 22 10.84 -18.56 -9.88
CA GLU A 22 10.38 -18.72 -8.49
C GLU A 22 9.03 -18.00 -8.30
N LYS A 23 8.00 -18.77 -7.97
CA LYS A 23 6.66 -18.23 -7.68
C LYS A 23 6.78 -17.33 -6.46
N LEU A 24 6.46 -16.04 -6.61
CA LEU A 24 6.44 -15.06 -5.51
C LEU A 24 5.80 -15.68 -4.26
N PRO A 25 6.46 -15.65 -3.08
CA PRO A 25 5.91 -16.24 -1.86
C PRO A 25 4.55 -15.64 -1.51
N GLN A 26 3.73 -16.40 -0.80
CA GLN A 26 2.35 -16.02 -0.53
C GLN A 26 2.24 -14.70 0.24
N ARG A 27 3.10 -14.48 1.24
CA ARG A 27 3.16 -13.22 2.00
C ARG A 27 3.39 -12.01 1.09
N HIS A 28 4.33 -12.10 0.15
CA HIS A 28 4.64 -11.00 -0.78
C HIS A 28 3.54 -10.77 -1.81
N LYS A 29 2.86 -11.85 -2.26
CA LYS A 29 1.66 -11.73 -3.10
C LYS A 29 0.54 -11.00 -2.36
N GLU A 30 0.27 -11.39 -1.12
CA GLU A 30 -0.77 -10.77 -0.30
C GLU A 30 -0.46 -9.32 0.01
N TRP A 31 0.78 -9.01 0.38
CA TRP A 31 1.21 -7.63 0.56
C TRP A 31 0.98 -6.79 -0.69
N LEU A 32 1.42 -7.29 -1.86
CA LEU A 32 1.28 -6.55 -3.12
C LEU A 32 -0.18 -6.36 -3.55
N ALA A 33 -1.04 -7.35 -3.28
CA ALA A 33 -2.43 -7.33 -3.70
C ALA A 33 -3.35 -6.57 -2.72
N LYS A 34 -3.19 -6.83 -1.42
CA LYS A 34 -4.10 -6.34 -0.37
C LYS A 34 -3.54 -5.13 0.34
N ASP A 35 -2.30 -5.20 0.81
CA ASP A 35 -1.75 -4.18 1.70
C ASP A 35 -1.46 -2.89 0.95
N VAL A 36 -0.88 -2.96 -0.24
CA VAL A 36 -0.46 -1.77 -1.00
C VAL A 36 -1.14 -1.60 -2.34
N GLY A 37 -2.09 -2.47 -2.70
CA GLY A 37 -2.68 -2.55 -4.03
C GLY A 37 -3.29 -1.24 -4.58
N TYR A 38 -3.65 -0.29 -3.72
CA TYR A 38 -4.19 1.02 -4.10
C TYR A 38 -3.21 2.20 -3.94
N ILE A 39 -2.02 1.98 -3.38
CA ILE A 39 -1.04 3.03 -3.06
C ILE A 39 0.36 2.79 -3.64
N ILE A 40 0.63 1.58 -4.13
CA ILE A 40 1.85 1.26 -4.87
C ILE A 40 1.73 1.77 -6.30
N SER A 41 2.76 2.47 -6.79
CA SER A 41 2.81 2.88 -8.19
C SER A 41 3.10 1.70 -9.10
N LYS A 42 2.88 1.87 -10.40
CA LYS A 42 3.24 0.86 -11.39
C LYS A 42 4.76 0.60 -11.37
N GLU A 43 5.55 1.65 -11.27
CA GLU A 43 7.02 1.58 -11.28
C GLU A 43 7.56 0.87 -10.03
N GLU A 44 7.01 1.18 -8.85
CA GLU A 44 7.33 0.52 -7.59
C GLU A 44 6.97 -0.98 -7.65
N LYS A 45 5.77 -1.31 -8.17
CA LYS A 45 5.34 -2.70 -8.36
C LYS A 45 6.27 -3.45 -9.31
N ASP A 46 6.61 -2.85 -10.45
CA ASP A 46 7.51 -3.46 -11.42
C ASP A 46 8.92 -3.64 -10.84
N ALA A 47 9.40 -2.70 -10.01
CA ALA A 47 10.66 -2.84 -9.28
C ALA A 47 10.61 -4.01 -8.28
N PHE A 48 9.56 -4.07 -7.46
CA PHE A 48 9.36 -5.14 -6.49
C PHE A 48 9.33 -6.54 -7.14
N LEU A 49 8.63 -6.68 -8.27
CA LEU A 49 8.50 -7.95 -8.99
C LEU A 49 9.81 -8.42 -9.65
N ARG A 50 10.80 -7.54 -9.84
CA ARG A 50 12.13 -7.91 -10.35
C ARG A 50 13.06 -8.47 -9.27
N LEU A 51 12.75 -8.23 -7.99
CA LEU A 51 13.52 -8.77 -6.87
C LEU A 51 13.37 -10.29 -6.84
N THR A 52 14.49 -11.00 -6.66
CA THR A 52 14.53 -12.47 -6.66
C THR A 52 14.58 -13.04 -5.25
N ARG A 53 15.31 -12.40 -4.33
CA ARG A 53 15.49 -12.83 -2.94
C ARG A 53 14.40 -12.27 -2.04
N ASP A 54 13.96 -13.07 -1.08
CA ASP A 54 12.97 -12.65 -0.08
C ASP A 54 13.48 -11.53 0.83
N GLU A 55 14.77 -11.55 1.17
CA GLU A 55 15.41 -10.48 1.94
C GLU A 55 15.32 -9.13 1.22
N ASP A 56 15.56 -9.10 -0.10
CA ASP A 56 15.45 -7.87 -0.88
C ASP A 56 14.00 -7.37 -0.94
N ARG A 57 13.04 -8.29 -1.04
CA ARG A 57 11.60 -7.96 -1.01
C ARG A 57 11.19 -7.40 0.35
N ASP A 58 11.67 -7.99 1.44
CA ASP A 58 11.38 -7.52 2.79
C ASP A 58 11.98 -6.13 3.03
N ASN A 59 13.23 -5.91 2.61
CA ASN A 59 13.85 -4.58 2.62
C ASN A 59 13.06 -3.55 1.79
N PHE A 60 12.54 -3.95 0.62
CA PHE A 60 11.69 -3.08 -0.19
C PHE A 60 10.41 -2.70 0.56
N ILE A 61 9.75 -3.65 1.22
CA ILE A 61 8.52 -3.40 2.00
C ILE A 61 8.81 -2.42 3.13
N GLU A 62 9.92 -2.58 3.84
CA GLU A 62 10.32 -1.65 4.90
C GLU A 62 10.54 -0.23 4.36
N GLN A 63 11.30 -0.10 3.28
CA GLN A 63 11.57 1.20 2.65
C GLN A 63 10.31 1.86 2.08
N PHE A 64 9.42 1.07 1.46
CA PHE A 64 8.14 1.53 0.92
C PHE A 64 7.32 2.27 1.97
N TRP A 65 7.26 1.70 3.18
CA TRP A 65 6.59 2.34 4.32
C TRP A 65 7.40 3.49 4.89
N ALA A 66 8.72 3.32 5.08
CA ALA A 66 9.58 4.34 5.68
C ALA A 66 9.51 5.69 4.94
N ILE A 67 9.56 5.66 3.60
CA ILE A 67 9.48 6.88 2.76
C ILE A 67 8.12 7.57 2.87
N ARG A 68 7.06 6.82 3.19
CA ARG A 68 5.69 7.34 3.38
C ARG A 68 5.41 7.78 4.82
N SER A 69 6.35 7.60 5.75
CA SER A 69 6.18 8.06 7.13
C SER A 69 6.15 9.59 7.20
N PRO A 70 5.09 10.21 7.76
CA PRO A 70 5.06 11.66 7.97
C PRO A 70 6.14 12.14 8.94
N ASN A 71 6.54 11.27 9.87
CA ASN A 71 7.58 11.55 10.86
C ASN A 71 8.61 10.40 10.86
N PRO A 72 9.72 10.53 10.09
CA PRO A 72 10.76 9.50 10.04
C PRO A 72 11.50 9.28 11.36
N SER A 73 11.46 10.26 12.27
CA SER A 73 12.07 10.15 13.61
C SER A 73 11.16 9.43 14.61
N SER A 74 9.89 9.22 14.26
CA SER A 74 8.96 8.44 15.09
C SER A 74 9.21 6.95 14.90
N PRO A 75 9.21 6.15 15.98
CA PRO A 75 9.21 4.69 15.84
C PRO A 75 7.89 4.16 15.24
N VAL A 76 6.85 4.99 15.21
CA VAL A 76 5.53 4.67 14.66
C VAL A 76 5.34 5.37 13.32
N ASN A 77 4.93 4.60 12.31
CA ASN A 77 4.54 5.14 11.01
C ASN A 77 3.02 5.34 10.97
N GLU A 78 2.58 6.55 11.33
CA GLU A 78 1.15 6.92 11.40
C GLU A 78 0.42 6.71 10.05
N PHE A 79 1.10 6.95 8.92
CA PHE A 79 0.50 6.71 7.60
C PHE A 79 0.20 5.22 7.38
N LYS A 80 1.15 4.34 7.74
CA LYS A 80 0.98 2.89 7.65
C LYS A 80 -0.19 2.42 8.53
N GLU A 81 -0.23 2.87 9.79
CA GLU A 81 -1.31 2.50 10.72
C GLU A 81 -2.68 2.95 10.22
N GLU A 82 -2.77 4.20 9.77
CA GLU A 82 -3.97 4.78 9.20
C GLU A 82 -4.45 4.01 7.96
N HIS A 83 -3.52 3.64 7.08
CA HIS A 83 -3.82 2.87 5.88
C HIS A 83 -4.42 1.49 6.21
N TYR A 84 -3.80 0.74 7.12
CA TYR A 84 -4.35 -0.54 7.56
C TYR A 84 -5.69 -0.38 8.30
N ARG A 85 -5.86 0.69 9.09
CA ARG A 85 -7.15 1.03 9.72
C ARG A 85 -8.23 1.23 8.67
N ARG A 86 -7.94 1.86 7.54
CA ARG A 86 -8.90 2.05 6.44
C ARG A 86 -9.24 0.75 5.73
N ILE A 87 -8.27 -0.14 5.52
CA ILE A 87 -8.54 -1.49 4.97
C ILE A 87 -9.49 -2.25 5.91
N GLN A 88 -9.23 -2.25 7.21
CA GLN A 88 -10.08 -2.89 8.20
C GLN A 88 -11.49 -2.30 8.22
N HIS A 89 -11.60 -0.96 8.17
CA HIS A 89 -12.89 -0.28 8.06
C HIS A 89 -13.63 -0.70 6.79
N ALA A 90 -12.97 -0.69 5.63
CA ALA A 90 -13.58 -1.13 4.39
C ALA A 90 -14.11 -2.56 4.49
N ASN A 91 -13.34 -3.46 5.09
CA ASN A 91 -13.74 -4.85 5.33
C ASN A 91 -14.90 -5.01 6.31
N ALA A 92 -15.07 -4.08 7.24
CA ALA A 92 -16.19 -4.11 8.18
C ALA A 92 -17.49 -3.57 7.56
N TYR A 93 -17.42 -2.54 6.71
CA TYR A 93 -18.59 -1.76 6.30
C TYR A 93 -18.99 -1.86 4.82
N PHE A 94 -18.11 -2.34 3.94
CA PHE A 94 -18.36 -2.34 2.49
C PHE A 94 -18.35 -3.72 1.84
N LYS A 95 -18.60 -4.76 2.63
CA LYS A 95 -18.92 -6.11 2.12
C LYS A 95 -20.33 -6.13 1.53
N SER A 96 -20.57 -7.04 0.59
CA SER A 96 -21.89 -7.33 0.04
C SER A 96 -21.98 -8.80 -0.35
N GLU A 97 -23.16 -9.24 -0.80
CA GLU A 97 -23.34 -10.61 -1.32
C GLU A 97 -22.37 -10.95 -2.46
N TRP A 98 -21.96 -9.96 -3.25
CA TRP A 98 -21.07 -10.12 -4.41
C TRP A 98 -19.62 -9.74 -4.11
N VAL A 99 -19.33 -9.11 -2.96
CA VAL A 99 -18.00 -8.64 -2.57
C VAL A 99 -17.64 -9.21 -1.20
N ALA A 100 -16.83 -10.27 -1.21
CA ALA A 100 -16.44 -11.01 0.00
C ALA A 100 -15.59 -10.18 0.98
N GLU A 101 -14.67 -9.36 0.46
CA GLU A 101 -13.80 -8.48 1.26
C GLU A 101 -14.05 -7.02 0.86
N GLY A 102 -14.52 -6.20 1.81
CA GLY A 102 -14.99 -4.85 1.50
C GLY A 102 -13.91 -3.90 0.96
N TRP A 103 -12.61 -4.17 1.19
CA TRP A 103 -11.52 -3.43 0.54
C TRP A 103 -11.57 -3.52 -1.00
N GLN A 104 -12.11 -4.60 -1.56
CA GLN A 104 -12.24 -4.82 -3.01
C GLN A 104 -13.42 -4.07 -3.64
N SER A 105 -14.36 -3.57 -2.84
CA SER A 105 -15.49 -2.79 -3.35
C SER A 105 -15.05 -1.42 -3.84
N ASP A 106 -15.81 -0.81 -4.77
CA ASP A 106 -15.56 0.58 -5.20
C ASP A 106 -15.56 1.55 -4.02
N ARG A 107 -16.50 1.37 -3.07
CA ARG A 107 -16.58 2.19 -1.84
C ARG A 107 -15.36 2.00 -0.96
N GLY A 108 -14.89 0.76 -0.80
CA GLY A 108 -13.69 0.43 -0.03
C GLY A 108 -12.42 1.00 -0.64
N LYS A 109 -12.26 0.88 -1.95
CA LYS A 109 -11.15 1.52 -2.69
C LYS A 109 -11.12 3.03 -2.45
N ILE A 110 -12.25 3.71 -2.62
CA ILE A 110 -12.34 5.16 -2.40
C ILE A 110 -12.03 5.52 -0.94
N TYR A 111 -12.57 4.77 0.02
CA TYR A 111 -12.32 5.00 1.44
C TYR A 111 -10.85 4.78 1.83
N ILE A 112 -10.17 3.78 1.25
CA ILE A 112 -8.75 3.53 1.52
C ILE A 112 -7.91 4.70 1.00
N ILE A 113 -8.16 5.15 -0.24
CA ILE A 113 -7.40 6.21 -0.88
C ILE A 113 -7.66 7.58 -0.21
N LEU A 114 -8.93 7.94 0.01
CA LEU A 114 -9.30 9.29 0.46
C LEU A 114 -9.57 9.39 1.96
N GLY A 115 -9.88 8.29 2.63
CA GLY A 115 -10.27 8.28 4.03
C GLY A 115 -11.77 8.55 4.25
N PRO A 116 -12.17 8.88 5.50
CA PRO A 116 -13.56 9.17 5.81
C PRO A 116 -14.06 10.44 5.10
N PRO A 117 -15.38 10.55 4.84
CA PRO A 117 -15.94 11.76 4.26
C PRO A 117 -15.78 12.95 5.20
N GLY A 118 -15.53 14.14 4.65
CA GLY A 118 -15.40 15.38 5.43
C GLY A 118 -16.68 15.86 6.12
N GLY A 119 -17.84 15.26 5.79
CA GLY A 119 -19.11 15.53 6.43
C GLY A 119 -20.20 14.57 5.96
N ARG A 120 -21.26 14.42 6.76
CA ARG A 120 -22.48 13.70 6.39
C ARG A 120 -23.66 14.66 6.51
N GLN A 121 -24.42 14.81 5.43
CA GLN A 121 -25.67 15.57 5.42
C GLN A 121 -26.83 14.59 5.38
N PHE A 122 -27.80 14.79 6.27
CA PHE A 122 -29.02 14.00 6.34
C PHE A 122 -30.16 14.81 5.74
N PHE A 123 -30.85 14.24 4.75
CA PHE A 123 -32.07 14.81 4.19
C PHE A 123 -33.25 14.02 4.75
N THR A 124 -34.08 14.66 5.57
CA THR A 124 -35.40 14.12 5.93
C THR A 124 -36.37 14.49 4.83
N SER A 125 -36.78 13.52 4.01
CA SER A 125 -37.93 13.66 3.12
C SER A 125 -39.19 13.79 3.98
N GLY A 126 -39.87 14.94 3.89
CA GLY A 126 -41.18 15.19 4.51
C GLY A 126 -42.33 14.56 3.74
#